data_AF-A0A7X6CGD8-F1
#
_entry.id   AF-A0A7X6CGD8-F1
#
_cell.length_a   1.000
_cell.length_b   1.000
_cell.length_c   1.000
_cell.angle_alpha   90.00
_cell.angle_beta   90.00
_cell.angle_gamma   90.00
#
_symmetry.space_group_name_H-M   'P 1'
#
loop_
_entity.id
_entity.type
_entity.pdbx_description
1 polymer ?
#
loop_
_entity_poly.entity_id
_entity_poly.type
_entity_poly.pdbx_seq_one_letter_code
_entity_poly.pdbx_strand_id
1 'polypeptide(L)' 'MQRLKQQVKTIVWLNPVPESTWRETTAAEIAKLKNIKMFPADSAGFHKAIGILSDRLSWFPGSAWEPMSRGSASL' A
#
# COMPACT_ATOMS: atom_id res chain seq x y z
N MET A 1 8.37 -11.22 -13.27
CA MET A 1 7.68 -9.92 -13.05
C MET A 1 7.15 -9.24 -14.32
N GLN A 2 7.70 -9.47 -15.51
CA GLN A 2 7.31 -8.72 -16.72
C GLN A 2 5.85 -8.93 -17.12
N ARG A 3 5.36 -10.18 -17.08
CA ARG A 3 3.95 -10.53 -17.34
C ARG A 3 2.99 -9.88 -16.35
N LEU A 4 3.31 -9.95 -15.05
CA LEU A 4 2.48 -9.31 -14.01
C LEU A 4 2.42 -7.79 -14.20
N LYS A 5 3.55 -7.14 -14.53
CA LYS A 5 3.60 -5.70 -14.83
C LYS A 5 2.76 -5.28 -16.04
N GLN A 6 2.48 -6.18 -16.98
CA GLN A 6 1.60 -5.92 -18.13
C GLN A 6 0.12 -6.02 -17.77
N GLN A 7 -0.22 -6.75 -16.69
CA GLN A 7 -1.59 -7.05 -16.31
C GLN A 7 -2.11 -6.18 -15.18
N VAL A 8 -1.23 -5.58 -14.36
CA VAL A 8 -1.63 -4.73 -13.24
C VAL A 8 -0.90 -3.39 -13.23
N LYS A 9 -1.63 -2.31 -12.95
CA LYS A 9 -1.11 -0.92 -12.92
C LYS A 9 -0.30 -0.61 -11.68
N THR A 10 -0.56 -1.30 -10.57
CA THR A 10 0.07 -1.04 -9.28
C THR A 10 0.18 -2.35 -8.51
N ILE A 11 1.34 -2.58 -7.90
CA ILE A 11 1.59 -3.73 -7.03
C ILE A 11 1.95 -3.18 -5.67
N VAL A 12 1.17 -3.56 -4.66
CA VAL A 12 1.53 -3.36 -3.26
C VAL A 12 1.82 -4.72 -2.64
N TRP A 13 2.94 -4.85 -1.95
CA TRP A 13 3.38 -6.07 -1.29
C TRP A 13 3.44 -5.84 0.22
N LEU A 14 2.64 -6.59 0.98
CA LEU A 14 2.76 -6.71 2.43
C LEU A 14 3.72 -7.86 2.79
N ASN A 15 4.89 -7.51 3.32
CA ASN A 15 5.94 -8.46 3.65
C ASN A 15 5.78 -8.92 5.12
N PRO A 16 5.63 -10.22 5.40
CA PRO A 16 5.42 -10.73 6.76
C PRO A 16 6.61 -10.53 7.70
N VAL A 17 7.80 -10.20 7.18
CA VAL A 17 8.97 -9.86 8.00
C VAL A 17 9.13 -8.34 8.14
N PRO A 18 9.58 -7.83 9.30
CA PRO A 18 9.76 -6.40 9.52
C PRO A 18 10.84 -5.82 8.60
N GLU A 19 10.71 -4.54 8.25
CA GLU A 19 11.60 -3.88 7.29
C GLU A 19 13.08 -3.91 7.69
N SER A 20 13.36 -3.87 8.99
CA SER A 20 14.72 -3.95 9.53
C SER A 20 15.46 -5.23 9.13
N THR A 21 14.75 -6.32 8.81
CA THR A 21 15.35 -7.62 8.46
C THR A 21 15.43 -7.85 6.96
N TRP A 22 15.02 -6.88 6.12
CA TRP A 22 15.05 -7.06 4.66
C TRP A 22 16.46 -6.96 4.07
N ARG A 23 17.39 -6.30 4.77
CA ARG A 23 18.77 -6.10 4.32
C ARG A 23 19.42 -7.44 3.97
N GLU A 24 20.19 -7.46 2.88
CA GLU A 24 20.90 -8.66 2.38
C GLU A 24 19.98 -9.82 1.99
N THR A 25 18.67 -9.58 1.83
CA THR A 25 17.72 -10.56 1.30
C THR A 25 17.14 -10.08 -0.03
N THR A 26 16.48 -10.98 -0.75
CA THR A 26 15.71 -10.64 -1.96
C THR A 26 14.65 -9.57 -1.69
N ALA A 27 14.15 -9.45 -0.46
CA ALA A 27 13.19 -8.40 -0.10
C ALA A 27 13.78 -6.99 -0.30
N ALA A 28 15.05 -6.76 0.03
CA ALA A 28 15.71 -5.48 -0.23
C ALA A 28 15.80 -5.17 -1.72
N GLU A 29 16.07 -6.17 -2.57
CA GLU A 29 16.09 -5.97 -4.02
C GLU A 29 14.69 -5.69 -4.60
N ILE A 30 13.66 -6.32 -4.04
CA ILE A 30 12.27 -6.07 -4.41
C ILE A 30 11.84 -4.65 -4.01
N ALA A 31 12.24 -4.17 -2.83
CA ALA A 31 11.94 -2.81 -2.36
C ALA A 31 12.47 -1.71 -3.31
N LYS A 32 13.57 -1.99 -4.03
CA LYS A 32 14.17 -1.07 -5.00
C LYS A 32 13.40 -1.01 -6.33
N LEU A 33 12.49 -1.96 -6.60
CA LEU A 33 11.74 -1.99 -7.84
C LEU A 33 10.72 -0.86 -7.87
N LYS A 34 10.90 0.09 -8.80
CA LYS A 34 10.05 1.30 -8.94
C LYS A 34 8.54 1.04 -8.97
N ASN A 35 8.12 -0.13 -9.47
CA ASN A 35 6.72 -0.46 -9.72
C ASN A 35 6.07 -1.24 -8.56
N ILE A 36 6.81 -1.52 -7.49
CA ILE A 36 6.32 -2.25 -6.32
C ILE A 36 6.45 -1.32 -5.11
N LYS A 37 5.36 -1.16 -4.37
CA LYS A 37 5.38 -0.53 -3.04
C LYS A 37 5.35 -1.65 -2.02
N MET A 38 6.40 -1.79 -1.23
CA MET A 38 6.49 -2.83 -0.22
C MET A 38 6.39 -2.22 1.18
N PHE A 39 5.62 -2.85 2.05
CA PHE A 39 5.44 -2.45 3.45
C PHE A 39 5.51 -3.68 4.35
N PRO A 40 5.87 -3.54 5.63
CA PRO A 40 5.68 -4.61 6.61
C PRO A 40 4.20 -5.03 6.72
N ALA A 41 3.94 -6.28 7.06
CA ALA A 41 2.60 -6.80 7.31
C ALA A 41 2.12 -6.44 8.73
N ASP A 42 2.07 -5.15 9.02
CA ASP A 42 1.51 -4.58 10.25
C ASP A 42 0.36 -3.62 9.92
N SER A 43 -0.35 -3.15 10.95
CA SER A 43 -1.52 -2.26 10.76
C SER A 43 -1.18 -1.00 9.95
N ALA A 44 0.02 -0.43 10.12
CA ALA A 44 0.45 0.75 9.38
C ALA A 44 0.74 0.43 7.90
N GLY A 45 1.38 -0.70 7.63
CA GLY A 45 1.62 -1.19 6.27
C GLY A 45 0.32 -1.51 5.53
N PHE A 46 -0.65 -2.13 6.21
CA PHE A 46 -1.99 -2.37 5.67
C PHE A 46 -2.72 -1.07 5.33
N HIS A 47 -2.73 -0.07 6.23
CA HIS A 47 -3.35 1.23 5.93
C HIS A 47 -2.69 1.93 4.73
N LYS A 48 -1.36 1.91 4.63
CA LYS A 48 -0.64 2.46 3.47
C LYS A 48 -1.00 1.71 2.18
N ALA A 49 -1.11 0.39 2.25
CA ALA A 49 -1.47 -0.44 1.12
C ALA A 49 -2.89 -0.14 0.62
N ILE A 50 -3.86 -0.07 1.55
CA ILE A 50 -5.23 0.31 1.23
C ILE A 50 -5.26 1.72 0.65
N GLY A 51 -4.58 2.70 1.25
CA GLY A 51 -4.53 4.07 0.73
C GLY A 51 -4.05 4.12 -0.73
N ILE A 52 -2.94 3.46 -1.06
CA ILE A 52 -2.41 3.43 -2.44
C ILE A 52 -3.38 2.76 -3.43
N LEU A 53 -4.08 1.71 -3.00
CA LEU A 53 -5.05 1.02 -3.84
C LEU A 53 -6.35 1.82 -3.96
N SER A 54 -6.79 2.47 -2.88
CA SER A 54 -8.05 3.23 -2.75
C SER A 54 -7.98 4.65 -3.31
N ASP A 55 -6.82 5.33 -3.27
CA ASP A 55 -6.59 6.63 -3.91
C ASP A 55 -6.72 6.54 -5.44
N ARG A 56 -6.71 5.31 -5.99
CA ARG A 56 -7.09 5.04 -7.38
C ARG A 56 -8.55 4.58 -7.55
N LEU A 57 -9.24 4.20 -6.48
CA LEU A 57 -10.67 3.89 -6.46
C LEU A 57 -11.55 5.13 -6.21
N SER A 58 -11.00 6.27 -5.78
CA SER A 58 -11.73 7.55 -5.68
C SER A 58 -12.17 8.12 -7.04
N TRP A 59 -11.80 7.48 -8.16
CA TRP A 59 -12.37 7.72 -9.48
C TRP A 59 -13.66 6.91 -9.76
N PHE A 60 -14.07 5.98 -8.88
CA PHE A 60 -15.37 5.32 -8.99
C PHE A 60 -16.44 6.18 -8.30
N PRO A 61 -17.49 6.62 -9.00
CA PRO A 61 -18.63 7.25 -8.35
C PRO A 61 -19.24 6.25 -7.37
N GLY A 62 -19.25 6.57 -6.07
CA GLY A 62 -19.87 5.78 -5.01
C GLY A 62 -18.93 5.11 -3.98
N SER A 63 -17.60 5.28 -4.08
CA SER A 63 -16.66 4.75 -3.08
C SER A 63 -16.40 5.77 -1.96
N ALA A 64 -17.39 5.94 -1.08
CA ALA A 64 -17.25 6.72 0.15
C ALA A 64 -16.28 6.01 1.11
N TRP A 65 -14.99 6.34 1.01
CA TRP A 65 -14.08 6.26 2.15
C TRP A 65 -13.86 7.70 2.62
N GLU A 66 -14.76 8.21 3.46
CA GLU A 66 -14.40 9.40 4.24
C GLU A 66 -13.52 8.93 5.39
N PRO A 67 -12.31 9.49 5.58
CA PRO A 67 -11.64 9.33 6.86
C PRO A 67 -12.58 9.93 7.90
N MET A 68 -13.05 9.13 8.86
CA MET A 68 -13.84 9.60 10.00
C MET A 68 -13.07 10.74 10.66
N SER A 69 -13.43 11.96 10.28
CA SER A 69 -12.89 13.18 10.84
C SER A 69 -13.38 13.20 12.27
N ARG A 70 -12.44 13.22 13.21
CA ARG A 70 -12.72 13.37 14.64
C ARG A 70 -13.75 14.48 14.79
N GLY A 71 -14.90 14.14 15.36
CA GLY A 71 -15.95 15.10 15.65
C GLY A 71 -15.37 16.24 16.46
N SER A 72 -15.25 17.41 15.81
CA SER A 72 -15.19 18.68 16.52
C SER A 72 -16.63 19.06 16.80
N ALA A 73 -17.16 18.57 17.93
CA ALA A 73 -18.37 19.15 18.49
C ALA A 73 -17.94 20.44 19.19
N SER A 74 -18.17 21.57 18.52
CA SER A 74 -18.17 22.89 19.11
C SER A 74 -19.39 23.62 18.54
N LEU A 75 -20.46 23.63 19.33
CA LEU A 75 -21.21 24.78 19.85
C LEU A 75 -22.52 24.29 20.46
#